data_AF-A0A523BQT3-F1
#
_entry.id   AF-A0A523BQT3-F1
#
_cell.length_a   1.000
_cell.length_b   1.000
_cell.length_c   1.000
_cell.angle_alpha   90.00
_cell.angle_beta   90.00
_cell.angle_gamma   90.00
#
_symmetry.space_group_name_H-M   'P 1'
#
loop_
_entity.id
_entity.type
_entity.pdbx_description
1 polymer ?
#
loop_
_entity_poly.entity_id
_entity_poly.type
_entity_poly.pdbx_seq_one_letter_code
_entity_poly.pdbx_strand_id
1 'polypeptide(L)'
;MGQITLTIHGKLNDFLPNRSNENSVQVSFNQKTALKHIVEVIGIPHPEVGIVQVDGHEADLNYPAQDGDQVHIFPRVMAELQYNAEGPKFVIDNHLGKLTDYLRLLGFDAVYARDWLDEDIARYASEHGCILLTRDRGLLKRKIVTDGYCVRADDPEQQLAEVVAQYRLNNYVTPFQRCPRCNGKLAPVKKEDIIEQLQPLTRKYYDEFTRCAGCGQIYWKGSHFQHMQSMLSPYLHQNSEEQ
;
A
#
# COMPACT_ATOMS: atom_id res chain seq x y z
N MET A 1 27.48 27.73 4.94
CA MET A 1 26.15 27.46 5.49
C MET A 1 25.19 28.00 4.46
N GLY A 2 24.35 27.14 3.89
CA GLY A 2 23.31 27.54 2.96
C GLY A 2 21.93 27.39 3.62
N GLN A 3 20.94 28.08 3.09
CA GLN A 3 19.57 28.02 3.53
C GLN A 3 18.64 27.85 2.33
N ILE A 4 17.69 26.92 2.41
CA ILE A 4 16.62 26.76 1.43
C ILE A 4 15.26 27.00 2.06
N THR A 5 14.27 27.29 1.21
CA THR A 5 12.85 27.34 1.60
C THR A 5 12.11 26.18 0.95
N LEU A 6 11.50 25.31 1.76
CA LEU A 6 10.72 24.16 1.29
C LEU A 6 9.23 24.47 1.42
N THR A 7 8.49 24.47 0.31
CA THR A 7 7.03 24.49 0.31
C THR A 7 6.48 23.08 0.11
N ILE A 8 5.77 22.55 1.10
CA ILE A 8 5.26 21.18 1.15
C ILE A 8 3.78 21.15 0.74
N HIS A 9 3.44 20.33 -0.25
CA HIS A 9 2.09 20.31 -0.81
C HIS A 9 1.27 19.10 -0.37
N GLY A 10 -0.06 19.27 -0.34
CA GLY A 10 -1.03 18.19 -0.14
C GLY A 10 -0.79 17.36 1.12
N LYS A 11 -0.94 16.03 0.99
CA LYS A 11 -0.84 15.05 2.08
C LYS A 11 0.56 14.95 2.70
N LEU A 12 1.59 15.56 2.11
CA LEU A 12 2.93 15.57 2.71
C LEU A 12 2.99 16.44 3.97
N ASN A 13 2.08 17.40 4.12
CA ASN A 13 1.99 18.23 5.32
C ASN A 13 1.70 17.40 6.58
N ASP A 14 1.10 16.21 6.45
CA ASP A 14 0.83 15.30 7.58
C ASP A 14 2.11 14.81 8.28
N PHE A 15 3.26 14.89 7.60
CA PHE A 15 4.55 14.48 8.14
C PHE A 15 5.26 15.56 8.96
N LEU A 16 4.84 16.83 8.85
CA LEU A 16 5.54 17.94 9.50
C LEU A 16 5.24 17.96 11.01
N PRO A 17 6.26 18.19 11.86
CA PRO A 17 6.12 18.11 13.31
C PRO A 17 5.23 19.21 13.90
N ASN A 18 5.18 20.38 13.26
CA ASN A 18 4.31 21.48 13.64
C ASN A 18 3.27 21.68 12.54
N ARG A 19 2.00 21.40 12.84
CA ARG A 19 0.86 21.79 12.00
C ARG A 19 0.61 23.30 12.10
N SER A 20 1.65 24.12 11.98
CA SER A 20 1.47 25.53 11.69
C SER A 20 0.76 25.63 10.34
N ASN A 21 -0.16 26.58 10.19
CA ASN A 21 -0.86 26.84 8.92
C ASN A 21 0.07 27.26 7.76
N GLU A 22 1.39 27.22 7.98
CA GLU A 22 2.42 27.53 7.02
C GLU A 22 2.98 26.24 6.45
N ASN A 23 2.69 25.98 5.18
CA ASN A 23 3.23 24.85 4.40
C ASN A 23 4.71 25.08 4.01
N SER A 24 5.37 26.09 4.57
CA SER A 24 6.72 26.50 4.22
C SER A 24 7.66 26.29 5.41
N VAL A 25 8.80 25.64 5.17
CA VAL A 25 9.82 25.36 6.18
C VAL A 25 11.17 25.86 5.68
N GLN A 26 11.81 26.73 6.45
CA GLN A 26 13.20 27.11 6.19
C GLN A 26 14.15 26.08 6.78
N VAL A 27 15.09 25.59 5.97
CA VAL A 27 16.08 24.60 6.39
C VAL A 27 17.49 25.10 6.11
N SER A 28 18.34 25.08 7.13
CA SER A 28 19.76 25.41 7.03
C SER A 28 20.62 24.15 6.88
N PHE A 29 21.68 24.20 6.09
CA PHE A 29 22.60 23.09 5.86
C PHE A 29 24.06 23.57 5.77
N ASN A 30 24.98 22.74 6.26
CA ASN A 30 26.39 23.11 6.43
C ASN A 30 27.35 22.49 5.42
N GLN A 31 26.88 21.51 4.64
CA GLN A 31 27.66 20.77 3.66
C GLN A 31 26.82 20.46 2.44
N LYS A 32 27.44 20.05 1.32
CA LYS A 32 26.71 19.59 0.13
C LYS A 32 25.73 18.48 0.54
N THR A 33 24.44 18.75 0.41
CA THR A 33 23.38 17.89 0.91
C THR A 33 22.33 17.75 -0.19
N ALA A 34 21.97 16.50 -0.53
CA ALA A 34 20.90 16.25 -1.49
C ALA A 34 19.53 16.57 -0.87
N LEU A 35 18.58 17.01 -1.70
CA LEU A 35 17.20 17.27 -1.25
C LEU A 35 16.58 16.06 -0.55
N LYS A 36 16.89 14.84 -0.99
CA LYS A 36 16.48 13.59 -0.32
C LYS A 36 16.74 13.62 1.17
N HIS A 37 17.97 13.92 1.57
CA HIS A 37 18.36 13.92 2.97
C HIS A 37 17.61 15.00 3.75
N ILE A 38 17.47 16.20 3.17
CA ILE A 38 16.75 17.31 3.79
C ILE A 38 15.27 16.94 4.02
N VAL A 39 14.61 16.41 3.01
CA VAL A 39 13.20 15.96 3.06
C VAL A 39 13.01 14.87 4.12
N GLU A 40 13.92 13.90 4.20
CA GLU A 40 13.88 12.85 5.22
C GLU A 40 14.10 13.40 6.64
N VAL A 41 14.98 14.39 6.81
CA VAL A 41 15.29 15.04 8.09
C VAL A 41 14.08 15.82 8.61
N ILE A 42 13.37 16.56 7.76
CA ILE A 42 12.10 17.22 8.15
C ILE A 42 10.95 16.22 8.35
N GLY A 43 11.20 14.96 8.03
CA GLY A 43 10.37 13.84 8.42
C GLY A 43 9.68 13.13 7.25
N ILE A 44 9.63 13.72 6.07
CA ILE A 44 8.89 13.17 4.92
C ILE A 44 9.67 11.96 4.37
N PRO A 45 9.07 10.76 4.30
CA PRO A 45 9.73 9.63 3.65
C PRO A 45 9.87 9.85 2.14
N HIS A 46 11.03 9.58 1.55
CA HIS A 46 11.23 9.80 0.12
C HIS A 46 10.29 9.02 -0.81
N PRO A 47 9.74 7.82 -0.48
CA PRO A 47 8.79 7.14 -1.37
C PRO A 47 7.44 7.85 -1.49
N GLU A 48 7.11 8.74 -0.55
CA GLU A 48 5.90 9.56 -0.55
C GLU A 48 6.01 10.79 -1.44
N VAL A 49 7.23 11.14 -1.87
CA VAL A 49 7.49 12.32 -2.70
C VAL A 49 7.27 11.97 -4.17
N GLY A 50 6.52 12.82 -4.85
CA GLY A 50 6.34 12.79 -6.30
C GLY A 50 7.23 13.83 -6.95
N ILE A 51 6.59 14.87 -7.51
CA ILE A 51 7.28 15.94 -8.20
C ILE A 51 8.06 16.80 -7.20
N VAL A 52 9.30 17.11 -7.55
CA VAL A 52 10.14 18.10 -6.86
C VAL A 52 10.42 19.22 -7.85
N GLN A 53 10.24 20.47 -7.42
CA GLN A 53 10.61 21.64 -8.22
C GLN A 53 11.60 22.50 -7.45
N VAL A 54 12.64 22.96 -8.13
CA VAL A 54 13.62 23.93 -7.64
C VAL A 54 13.56 25.16 -8.53
N ASP A 55 13.23 26.32 -7.96
CA ASP A 55 13.07 27.59 -8.67
C ASP A 55 12.19 27.47 -9.93
N GLY A 56 11.08 26.75 -9.79
CA GLY A 56 10.08 26.53 -10.85
C GLY A 56 10.42 25.43 -11.88
N HIS A 57 11.57 24.77 -11.76
CA HIS A 57 11.98 23.69 -12.68
C HIS A 57 11.92 22.33 -11.99
N GLU A 58 11.45 21.29 -12.69
CA GLU A 58 11.44 19.93 -12.15
C GLU A 58 12.87 19.44 -11.88
N ALA A 59 13.04 18.78 -10.74
CA ALA A 59 14.31 18.24 -10.28
C ALA A 59 14.11 16.86 -9.64
N ASP A 60 15.20 16.13 -9.45
CA ASP A 60 15.20 14.87 -8.71
C ASP A 60 15.61 15.08 -7.24
N LEU A 61 15.24 14.16 -6.36
CA LEU A 61 15.63 14.20 -4.94
C LEU A 61 17.16 14.12 -4.73
N ASN A 62 17.94 13.65 -5.70
CA ASN A 62 19.41 13.70 -5.65
C ASN A 62 19.99 15.09 -5.97
N TYR A 63 19.15 16.08 -6.33
CA TYR A 63 19.60 17.46 -6.56
C TYR A 63 20.38 17.98 -5.34
N PRO A 64 21.62 18.48 -5.54
CA PRO A 64 22.41 19.06 -4.46
C PRO A 64 21.89 20.47 -4.13
N ALA A 65 21.33 20.63 -2.93
CA ALA A 65 20.75 21.91 -2.50
C ALA A 65 21.77 23.05 -2.55
N GLN A 66 21.34 24.21 -3.04
CA GLN A 66 22.11 25.45 -3.12
C GLN A 66 21.52 26.51 -2.19
N ASP A 67 22.34 27.48 -1.81
CA ASP A 67 21.90 28.56 -0.94
C ASP A 67 20.86 29.44 -1.67
N GLY A 68 19.71 29.66 -1.05
CA GLY A 68 18.61 30.45 -1.57
C GLY A 68 17.50 29.69 -2.32
N ASP A 69 17.68 28.40 -2.62
CA ASP A 69 16.71 27.64 -3.43
C ASP A 69 15.28 27.74 -2.89
N GLN A 70 14.32 27.95 -3.80
CA GLN A 70 12.90 27.80 -3.54
C GLN A 70 12.44 26.44 -4.02
N VAL A 71 12.20 25.53 -3.07
CA VAL A 71 11.93 24.12 -3.36
C VAL A 71 10.47 23.80 -3.07
N HIS A 72 9.75 23.25 -4.04
CA HIS A 72 8.39 22.76 -3.87
C HIS A 72 8.39 21.23 -3.91
N ILE A 73 7.80 20.60 -2.88
CA ILE A 73 7.72 19.15 -2.75
C ILE A 73 6.25 18.72 -2.83
N PHE A 74 5.91 17.96 -3.88
CA PHE A 74 4.56 17.48 -4.12
C PHE A 74 4.42 16.01 -3.70
N PRO A 75 3.23 15.60 -3.21
CA PRO A 75 2.98 14.21 -2.89
C PRO A 75 3.06 13.36 -4.16
N ARG A 76 3.44 12.10 -3.98
CA ARG A 76 3.43 11.12 -5.04
C ARG A 76 2.00 10.85 -5.49
N VAL A 77 1.69 11.22 -6.72
CA VAL A 77 0.39 10.96 -7.36
C VAL A 77 0.54 9.72 -8.24
N MET A 78 -0.11 8.62 -7.85
CA MET A 78 0.02 7.33 -8.53
C MET A 78 -1.00 7.11 -9.65
N ALA A 79 -1.68 8.19 -10.07
CA ALA A 79 -2.66 8.18 -11.14
C ALA A 79 -2.11 7.73 -12.50
N GLU A 80 -0.78 7.71 -12.68
CA GLU A 80 -0.10 7.39 -13.93
C GLU A 80 0.65 6.04 -13.91
N LEU A 81 0.60 5.30 -12.79
CA LEU A 81 1.20 3.97 -12.74
C LEU A 81 0.35 2.98 -13.54
N GLN A 82 0.89 2.52 -14.66
CA GLN A 82 0.33 1.41 -15.42
C GLN A 82 0.78 0.10 -14.78
N TYR A 83 -0.14 -0.57 -14.09
CA TYR A 83 0.08 -1.94 -13.64
C TYR A 83 -0.30 -2.91 -14.77
N ASN A 84 0.17 -4.16 -14.64
CA ASN A 84 -0.35 -5.23 -15.49
C ASN A 84 -1.82 -5.53 -15.14
N ALA A 85 -2.45 -6.44 -15.88
CA ALA A 85 -3.84 -6.83 -15.63
C ALA A 85 -4.11 -7.40 -14.22
N GLU A 86 -3.07 -7.85 -13.49
CA GLU A 86 -3.21 -8.34 -12.11
C GLU A 86 -3.14 -7.21 -11.06
N GLY A 87 -2.81 -5.98 -11.47
CA GLY A 87 -2.69 -4.83 -10.59
C GLY A 87 -1.38 -4.78 -9.78
N PRO A 88 -1.28 -3.85 -8.82
CA PRO A 88 -0.12 -3.73 -7.95
C PRO A 88 0.05 -4.92 -7.01
N LYS A 89 1.30 -5.17 -6.62
CA LYS A 89 1.66 -6.08 -5.55
C LYS A 89 2.07 -5.29 -4.31
N PHE A 90 1.76 -5.82 -3.14
CA PHE A 90 2.02 -5.17 -1.87
C PHE A 90 2.90 -6.05 -0.98
N VAL A 91 3.79 -5.40 -0.24
CA VAL A 91 4.37 -5.97 0.97
C VAL A 91 3.96 -5.09 2.13
N ILE A 92 3.49 -5.71 3.20
CA ILE A 92 2.76 -5.03 4.25
C ILE A 92 3.44 -5.30 5.58
N ASP A 93 3.67 -4.24 6.35
CA ASP A 93 4.24 -4.29 7.69
C ASP A 93 3.33 -5.06 8.68
N ASN A 94 3.96 -5.62 9.71
CA ASN A 94 3.37 -6.43 10.77
C ASN A 94 2.17 -5.79 11.47
N HIS A 95 2.14 -4.45 11.54
CA HIS A 95 1.06 -3.67 12.17
C HIS A 95 -0.22 -3.54 11.33
N LEU A 96 -0.21 -3.98 10.07
CA LEU A 96 -1.30 -3.80 9.11
C LEU A 96 -1.90 -5.15 8.66
N GLY A 97 -1.96 -6.13 9.57
CA GLY A 97 -2.40 -7.49 9.26
C GLY A 97 -3.82 -7.58 8.68
N LYS A 98 -4.80 -6.84 9.23
CA LYS A 98 -6.18 -6.85 8.70
C LYS A 98 -6.28 -6.22 7.30
N LEU A 99 -5.52 -5.16 7.04
CA LEU A 99 -5.42 -4.57 5.70
C LEU A 99 -4.91 -5.59 4.68
N THR A 100 -3.94 -6.44 5.09
CA THR A 100 -3.44 -7.53 4.26
C THR A 100 -4.56 -8.49 3.85
N ASP A 101 -5.40 -8.90 4.80
CA ASP A 101 -6.52 -9.80 4.52
C ASP A 101 -7.50 -9.16 3.54
N TYR A 102 -7.83 -7.88 3.74
CA TYR A 102 -8.75 -7.16 2.86
C TYR A 102 -8.23 -6.99 1.43
N LEU A 103 -6.95 -6.65 1.26
CA LEU A 103 -6.33 -6.56 -0.06
C LEU A 103 -6.33 -7.91 -0.78
N ARG A 104 -6.03 -9.01 -0.08
CA ARG A 104 -6.13 -10.38 -0.64
C ARG A 104 -7.56 -10.72 -1.05
N LEU A 105 -8.54 -10.31 -0.26
CA LEU A 105 -9.96 -10.53 -0.57
C LEU A 105 -10.44 -9.74 -1.79
N LEU A 106 -9.86 -8.56 -2.04
CA LEU A 106 -10.07 -7.81 -3.28
C LEU A 106 -9.29 -8.38 -4.48
N GLY A 107 -8.45 -9.40 -4.28
CA GLY A 107 -7.71 -10.10 -5.34
C GLY A 107 -6.23 -9.75 -5.45
N PHE A 108 -5.74 -8.80 -4.65
CA PHE A 108 -4.36 -8.30 -4.76
C PHE A 108 -3.34 -9.25 -4.14
N ASP A 109 -2.16 -9.31 -4.77
CA ASP A 109 -1.00 -9.98 -4.21
C ASP A 109 -0.48 -9.15 -3.04
N ALA A 110 -0.80 -9.56 -1.81
CA ALA A 110 -0.36 -8.85 -0.61
C ALA A 110 0.44 -9.79 0.28
N VAL A 111 1.75 -9.57 0.33
CA VAL A 111 2.69 -10.35 1.12
C VAL A 111 2.78 -9.77 2.52
N TYR A 112 2.72 -10.66 3.49
CA TYR A 112 2.84 -10.36 4.91
C TYR A 112 3.56 -11.53 5.55
N ALA A 113 4.60 -11.25 6.32
CA ALA A 113 5.37 -12.24 7.03
C ALA A 113 5.68 -11.73 8.44
N ARG A 114 5.05 -12.35 9.43
CA ARG A 114 5.10 -11.94 10.84
C ARG A 114 6.52 -11.83 11.39
N ASP A 115 7.42 -12.70 10.93
CA ASP A 115 8.76 -12.87 11.49
C ASP A 115 9.84 -12.10 10.70
N TRP A 116 9.44 -11.28 9.72
CA TRP A 116 10.38 -10.46 8.97
C TRP A 116 10.77 -9.21 9.74
N LEU A 117 12.05 -8.87 9.68
CA LEU A 117 12.54 -7.57 10.12
C LEU A 117 12.30 -6.53 9.02
N ASP A 118 12.35 -5.26 9.39
CA ASP A 118 12.29 -4.14 8.47
C ASP A 118 13.20 -4.27 7.24
N GLU A 119 14.41 -4.79 7.44
CA GLU A 119 15.38 -4.99 6.36
C GLU A 119 14.94 -6.06 5.37
N ASP A 120 14.29 -7.11 5.86
CA ASP A 120 13.73 -8.17 5.04
C ASP A 120 12.53 -7.65 4.24
N ILE A 121 11.66 -6.87 4.89
CA ILE A 121 10.50 -6.23 4.24
C ILE A 121 10.96 -5.29 3.12
N ALA A 122 11.91 -4.40 3.41
CA ALA A 122 12.42 -3.43 2.44
C ALA A 122 13.14 -4.10 1.26
N ARG A 123 13.93 -5.15 1.54
CA ARG A 123 14.60 -5.94 0.50
C ARG A 123 13.59 -6.66 -0.38
N TYR A 124 12.59 -7.31 0.22
CA TYR A 124 11.54 -7.99 -0.52
C TYR A 124 10.76 -7.03 -1.41
N ALA A 125 10.39 -5.86 -0.89
CA ALA A 125 9.70 -4.80 -1.64
C ALA A 125 10.45 -4.47 -2.94
N SER A 126 11.74 -4.20 -2.81
CA SER A 126 12.61 -3.79 -3.92
C SER A 126 12.84 -4.92 -4.93
N GLU A 127 13.18 -6.13 -4.46
CA GLU A 127 13.48 -7.28 -5.32
C GLU A 127 12.27 -7.75 -6.13
N HIS A 128 11.06 -7.63 -5.58
CA HIS A 128 9.83 -8.13 -6.18
C HIS A 128 8.95 -7.03 -6.78
N GLY A 129 9.42 -5.78 -6.79
CA GLY A 129 8.66 -4.62 -7.28
C GLY A 129 7.32 -4.45 -6.56
N CYS A 130 7.28 -4.71 -5.25
CA CYS A 130 6.09 -4.55 -4.44
C CYS A 130 6.07 -3.16 -3.80
N ILE A 131 4.87 -2.59 -3.72
CA ILE A 131 4.61 -1.38 -2.95
C ILE A 131 4.66 -1.73 -1.46
N LEU A 132 5.51 -1.05 -0.71
CA LEU A 132 5.57 -1.17 0.74
C LEU A 132 4.45 -0.35 1.41
N LEU A 133 3.55 -1.02 2.13
CA LEU A 133 2.58 -0.37 3.02
C LEU A 133 3.03 -0.52 4.47
N THR A 134 3.24 0.61 5.15
CA THR A 134 3.61 0.63 6.57
C THR A 134 3.13 1.92 7.23
N ARG A 135 3.18 2.00 8.55
CA ARG A 135 3.06 3.28 9.29
C ARG A 135 4.40 3.75 9.82
N ASP A 136 5.44 2.91 9.70
CA ASP A 136 6.80 3.22 10.11
C ASP A 136 7.52 4.04 9.04
N ARG A 137 7.73 5.32 9.38
CA ARG A 137 8.45 6.26 8.52
C ARG A 137 9.93 5.87 8.37
N GLY A 138 10.55 5.29 9.39
CA GLY A 138 11.94 4.82 9.35
C GLY A 138 12.12 3.68 8.35
N LEU A 139 11.16 2.75 8.29
CA LEU A 139 11.12 1.71 7.27
C LEU A 139 11.02 2.30 5.86
N LEU A 140 10.12 3.27 5.62
CA LEU A 140 9.99 3.94 4.32
C LEU A 140 11.25 4.74 3.91
N LYS A 141 11.98 5.31 4.88
CA LYS A 141 13.21 6.08 4.63
C LYS A 141 14.42 5.21 4.27
N ARG A 142 14.29 3.88 4.31
CA ARG A 142 15.38 2.99 3.86
C ARG A 142 15.65 3.23 2.38
N LYS A 143 16.92 3.45 2.03
CA LYS A 143 17.33 3.82 0.66
C LYS A 143 16.85 2.86 -0.43
N ILE A 144 16.72 1.57 -0.11
CA ILE A 144 16.29 0.51 -1.03
C ILE A 144 14.79 0.55 -1.37
N VAL A 145 13.97 1.22 -0.55
CA VAL A 145 12.54 1.38 -0.79
C VAL A 145 12.35 2.47 -1.85
N THR A 146 11.87 2.09 -3.03
CA THR A 146 11.51 3.03 -4.11
C THR A 146 10.02 3.33 -4.14
N ASP A 147 9.21 2.34 -3.78
CA ASP A 147 7.76 2.37 -3.84
C ASP A 147 7.18 2.03 -2.48
N GLY A 148 6.51 3.00 -1.88
CA GLY A 148 5.90 2.80 -0.57
C GLY A 148 4.96 3.91 -0.17
N TYR A 149 4.14 3.61 0.82
CA TYR A 149 3.12 4.50 1.34
C TYR A 149 2.96 4.30 2.84
N CYS A 150 2.99 5.42 3.54
CA CYS A 150 2.67 5.56 4.94
C CYS A 150 1.16 5.51 5.08
N VAL A 151 0.60 4.48 5.69
CA VAL A 151 -0.85 4.41 5.94
C VAL A 151 -1.20 5.32 7.11
N ARG A 152 -2.10 6.30 6.89
CA ARG A 152 -2.47 7.29 7.90
C ARG A 152 -3.52 6.73 8.85
N ALA A 153 -4.54 6.08 8.31
CA ALA A 153 -5.66 5.55 9.07
C ALA A 153 -5.25 4.50 10.11
N ASP A 154 -5.91 4.55 11.27
CA ASP A 154 -5.79 3.53 12.33
C ASP A 154 -6.74 2.35 12.10
N ASP A 155 -7.98 2.65 11.67
CA ASP A 155 -9.02 1.65 11.47
C ASP A 155 -8.79 0.85 10.18
N PRO A 156 -8.82 -0.50 10.20
CA PRO A 156 -8.56 -1.33 9.03
C PRO A 156 -9.45 -1.08 7.81
N GLU A 157 -10.73 -0.71 7.99
CA GLU A 157 -11.62 -0.42 6.87
C GLU A 157 -11.27 0.94 6.24
N GLN A 158 -10.91 1.93 7.08
CA GLN A 158 -10.40 3.22 6.62
C GLN A 158 -9.03 3.07 5.94
N GLN A 159 -8.15 2.19 6.44
CA GLN A 159 -6.87 1.86 5.79
C GLN A 159 -7.10 1.31 4.38
N LEU A 160 -8.07 0.41 4.23
CA LEU A 160 -8.43 -0.13 2.93
C LEU A 160 -8.94 0.97 2.00
N ALA A 161 -9.87 1.80 2.47
CA ALA A 161 -10.41 2.92 1.69
C ALA A 161 -9.30 3.88 1.22
N GLU A 162 -8.38 4.20 2.13
CA GLU A 162 -7.21 5.05 1.87
C GLU A 162 -6.32 4.46 0.76
N VAL A 163 -5.94 3.19 0.88
CA VAL A 163 -5.07 2.51 -0.09
C VAL A 163 -5.76 2.32 -1.44
N VAL A 164 -7.05 1.95 -1.44
CA VAL A 164 -7.85 1.81 -2.67
C VAL A 164 -7.91 3.13 -3.42
N ALA A 165 -8.17 4.24 -2.72
CA ALA A 165 -8.20 5.57 -3.32
C ALA A 165 -6.82 6.02 -3.81
N GLN A 166 -5.77 5.78 -3.01
CA GLN A 166 -4.40 6.16 -3.34
C GLN A 166 -3.89 5.49 -4.62
N TYR A 167 -4.22 4.20 -4.81
CA TYR A 167 -3.71 3.40 -5.93
C TYR A 167 -4.76 3.10 -7.00
N ARG A 168 -5.96 3.68 -6.90
CA ARG A 168 -7.09 3.45 -7.81
C ARG A 168 -7.38 1.97 -8.01
N LEU A 169 -7.38 1.22 -6.92
CA LEU A 169 -7.41 -0.24 -6.96
C LEU A 169 -8.68 -0.82 -7.58
N ASN A 170 -9.80 -0.07 -7.56
CA ASN A 170 -11.07 -0.48 -8.16
C ASN A 170 -10.92 -0.98 -9.61
N ASN A 171 -9.98 -0.43 -10.39
CA ASN A 171 -9.73 -0.82 -11.77
C ASN A 171 -9.12 -2.24 -11.94
N TYR A 172 -8.66 -2.85 -10.85
CA TYR A 172 -7.92 -4.12 -10.84
C TYR A 172 -8.54 -5.16 -9.90
N VAL A 173 -9.71 -4.88 -9.32
CA VAL A 173 -10.35 -5.75 -8.33
C VAL A 173 -10.78 -7.07 -8.98
N THR A 174 -10.25 -8.16 -8.46
CA THR A 174 -10.59 -9.54 -8.85
C THR A 174 -10.95 -10.33 -7.58
N PRO A 175 -12.15 -10.10 -7.03
CA PRO A 175 -12.43 -10.45 -5.65
C PRO A 175 -12.45 -11.96 -5.45
N PHE A 176 -12.07 -12.38 -4.23
CA PHE A 176 -12.09 -13.77 -3.79
C PHE A 176 -11.25 -14.74 -4.65
N GLN A 177 -10.20 -14.24 -5.31
CA GLN A 177 -9.23 -15.04 -6.07
C GLN A 177 -8.01 -15.47 -5.24
N ARG A 178 -7.79 -14.85 -4.08
CA ARG A 178 -6.65 -15.14 -3.19
C ARG A 178 -7.10 -15.50 -1.79
N CYS A 179 -6.33 -16.39 -1.18
CA CYS A 179 -6.53 -16.83 0.18
C CYS A 179 -6.16 -15.69 1.15
N PRO A 180 -7.08 -15.19 1.99
CA PRO A 180 -6.75 -14.16 2.98
C PRO A 180 -5.65 -14.63 3.94
N ARG A 181 -5.57 -15.93 4.24
CA ARG A 181 -4.59 -16.48 5.18
C ARG A 181 -3.16 -16.52 4.65
N CYS A 182 -2.97 -16.94 3.39
CA CYS A 182 -1.62 -17.23 2.87
C CYS A 182 -1.33 -16.64 1.48
N ASN A 183 -2.20 -15.78 0.95
CA ASN A 183 -2.07 -15.13 -0.38
C ASN A 183 -2.17 -16.07 -1.61
N GLY A 184 -2.23 -17.39 -1.40
CA GLY A 184 -2.29 -18.38 -2.48
C GLY A 184 -3.59 -18.32 -3.30
N LYS A 185 -3.52 -18.68 -4.58
CA LYS A 185 -4.69 -18.68 -5.49
C LYS A 185 -5.77 -19.64 -5.00
N LEU A 186 -7.02 -19.18 -5.09
CA LEU A 186 -8.22 -19.97 -4.79
C LEU A 186 -8.73 -20.60 -6.08
N ALA A 187 -9.11 -21.87 -6.01
CA ALA A 187 -9.71 -22.59 -7.12
C ALA A 187 -11.01 -23.28 -6.65
N PRO A 188 -12.04 -23.37 -7.50
CA PRO A 188 -13.22 -24.19 -7.21
C PRO A 188 -12.82 -25.63 -6.91
N VAL A 189 -13.49 -26.25 -5.95
CA VAL A 189 -13.33 -27.68 -5.61
C VAL A 189 -14.69 -28.33 -5.49
N LYS A 190 -14.81 -29.56 -5.99
CA LYS A 190 -16.05 -30.31 -5.90
C LYS A 190 -16.27 -30.79 -4.47
N LYS A 191 -17.51 -30.74 -4.01
CA LYS A 191 -17.89 -31.13 -2.64
C LYS A 191 -17.49 -32.57 -2.33
N GLU A 192 -17.62 -33.46 -3.31
CA GLU A 192 -17.29 -34.89 -3.19
C GLU A 192 -15.81 -35.09 -2.83
N ASP A 193 -14.92 -34.26 -3.36
CA ASP A 193 -13.47 -34.36 -3.17
C ASP A 193 -13.03 -33.91 -1.76
N ILE A 194 -13.89 -33.18 -1.05
CA ILE A 194 -13.59 -32.58 0.27
C ILE A 194 -14.59 -32.96 1.36
N ILE A 195 -15.54 -33.85 1.07
CA ILE A 195 -16.72 -34.08 1.90
C ILE A 195 -16.38 -34.53 3.33
N GLU A 196 -15.29 -35.28 3.48
CA GLU A 196 -14.78 -35.78 4.76
C GLU A 196 -14.04 -34.71 5.59
N GLN A 197 -13.67 -33.58 4.97
CA GLN A 197 -13.05 -32.43 5.64
C GLN A 197 -14.08 -31.41 6.13
N LEU A 198 -15.34 -31.53 5.70
CA LEU A 198 -16.41 -30.59 6.01
C LEU A 198 -17.09 -30.91 7.34
N GLN A 199 -17.39 -29.88 8.13
CA GLN A 199 -18.24 -30.02 9.30
C GLN A 199 -19.67 -30.44 8.89
N PRO A 200 -20.43 -31.15 9.75
CA PRO A 200 -21.73 -31.70 9.38
C PRO A 200 -22.74 -30.69 8.82
N LEU A 201 -22.84 -29.50 9.42
CA LEU A 201 -23.74 -28.44 8.94
C LEU A 201 -23.24 -27.86 7.60
N THR A 202 -21.93 -27.68 7.44
CA THR A 202 -21.34 -27.20 6.18
C THR A 202 -21.62 -28.18 5.04
N ARG A 203 -21.43 -29.48 5.30
CA ARG A 203 -21.76 -30.57 4.37
C ARG A 203 -23.24 -30.60 4.01
N LYS A 204 -24.13 -30.22 4.93
CA LYS A 204 -25.58 -30.25 4.71
C LYS A 204 -26.09 -29.06 3.90
N TYR A 205 -25.57 -27.85 4.15
CA TYR A 205 -26.20 -26.61 3.68
C TYR A 205 -25.49 -25.90 2.53
N TYR A 206 -24.28 -26.33 2.14
CA TYR A 206 -23.50 -25.65 1.10
C TYR A 206 -22.98 -26.64 0.05
N ASP A 207 -22.97 -26.20 -1.21
CA ASP A 207 -22.53 -27.00 -2.36
C ASP A 207 -21.39 -26.34 -3.17
N GLU A 208 -21.19 -25.04 -3.01
CA GLU A 208 -20.09 -24.30 -3.65
C GLU A 208 -18.90 -24.12 -2.70
N PHE A 209 -17.74 -24.64 -3.11
CA PHE A 209 -16.50 -24.56 -2.34
C PHE A 209 -15.33 -24.09 -3.19
N THR A 210 -14.43 -23.33 -2.56
CA THR A 210 -13.11 -23.05 -3.12
C THR A 210 -12.03 -23.55 -2.17
N ARG A 211 -10.90 -23.97 -2.74
CA ARG A 211 -9.73 -24.44 -2.01
C ARG A 211 -8.52 -23.60 -2.37
N CYS A 212 -7.73 -23.25 -1.36
CA CYS A 212 -6.44 -22.60 -1.58
C CYS A 212 -5.40 -23.61 -2.07
N ALA A 213 -4.71 -23.29 -3.17
CA ALA A 213 -3.61 -24.09 -3.68
C ALA A 213 -2.35 -24.08 -2.79
N GLY A 214 -2.19 -23.07 -1.93
CA GLY A 214 -1.04 -22.93 -1.04
C GLY A 214 -1.22 -23.67 0.29
N CYS A 215 -2.21 -23.26 1.09
CA CYS A 215 -2.43 -23.83 2.43
C CYS A 215 -3.53 -24.89 2.50
N GLY A 216 -4.22 -25.18 1.38
CA GLY A 216 -5.30 -26.18 1.34
C GLY A 216 -6.61 -25.75 2.01
N GLN A 217 -6.68 -24.55 2.60
CA GLN A 217 -7.88 -24.03 3.28
C GLN A 217 -9.10 -24.04 2.35
N ILE A 218 -10.23 -24.53 2.86
CA ILE A 218 -11.52 -24.57 2.18
C ILE A 218 -12.37 -23.37 2.61
N TYR A 219 -13.03 -22.73 1.64
CA TYR A 219 -13.93 -21.59 1.82
C TYR A 219 -15.29 -21.87 1.14
N TRP A 220 -16.34 -21.27 1.68
CA TRP A 220 -17.71 -21.33 1.16
C TRP A 220 -18.48 -20.05 1.51
N LYS A 221 -19.59 -19.78 0.80
CA LYS A 221 -20.41 -18.56 0.97
C LYS A 221 -21.35 -18.65 2.18
N GLY A 222 -20.78 -18.73 3.38
CA GLY A 222 -21.51 -18.68 4.65
C GLY A 222 -21.82 -17.27 5.15
N SER A 223 -22.30 -17.14 6.39
CA SER A 223 -22.57 -15.84 7.04
C SER A 223 -21.34 -14.92 7.11
N HIS A 224 -20.15 -15.48 7.38
CA HIS A 224 -18.90 -14.72 7.36
C HIS A 224 -18.60 -14.12 5.98
N PHE A 225 -18.89 -14.86 4.91
CA PHE A 225 -18.74 -14.37 3.54
C PHE A 225 -19.70 -13.21 3.26
N GLN A 226 -20.94 -13.28 3.72
CA GLN A 226 -21.93 -12.20 3.53
C GLN A 226 -21.50 -10.91 4.24
N HIS A 227 -21.03 -11.00 5.48
CA HIS A 227 -20.52 -9.84 6.22
C HIS A 227 -19.33 -9.19 5.50
N MET A 228 -18.38 -10.02 5.08
CA MET A 228 -17.21 -9.58 4.32
C MET A 228 -17.58 -8.95 2.97
N GLN A 229 -18.53 -9.54 2.25
CA GLN A 229 -19.02 -8.99 0.99
C GLN A 229 -19.71 -7.64 1.18
N SER A 230 -20.46 -7.46 2.27
CA SER A 230 -21.07 -6.16 2.61
C SER A 230 -20.01 -5.09 2.83
N MET A 231 -18.94 -5.39 3.58
CA MET A 231 -17.85 -4.45 3.84
C MET A 231 -17.08 -4.10 2.55
N LEU A 232 -16.84 -5.10 1.69
CA LEU A 232 -16.11 -4.88 0.43
C LEU A 232 -16.98 -4.27 -0.68
N SER A 233 -18.31 -4.30 -0.55
CA SER A 233 -19.25 -3.84 -1.58
C SER A 233 -18.92 -2.48 -2.22
N PRO A 234 -18.43 -1.45 -1.49
CA PRO A 234 -18.10 -0.16 -2.10
C PRO A 234 -16.99 -0.24 -3.16
N TYR A 235 -16.17 -1.29 -3.13
CA TYR A 235 -15.02 -1.48 -4.02
C TYR A 235 -15.26 -2.50 -5.13
N LEU A 236 -16.38 -3.23 -5.09
CA LEU A 236 -16.69 -4.29 -6.06
C LEU A 236 -17.41 -3.77 -7.31
N HIS A 237 -17.77 -2.48 -7.35
CA HIS A 237 -18.48 -1.88 -8.46
C HIS A 237 -17.51 -1.38 -9.54
N GLN A 238 -17.12 -2.29 -10.43
CA GLN A 238 -16.83 -2.07 -11.86
C GLN A 238 -16.41 -3.40 -12.49
N ASN A 239 -17.38 -4.10 -13.09
CA ASN A 239 -17.22 -5.11 -14.17
C ASN A 239 -18.61 -5.63 -14.60
N SER A 240 -19.58 -4.74 -14.73
CA SER A 240 -20.93 -5.06 -15.23
C SER A 240 -21.33 -4.15 -16.38
N GLU A 241 -20.40 -3.88 -17.30
CA GLU A 241 -20.70 -3.40 -18.65
C GLU A 241 -19.64 -3.97 -19.59
N GLU A 242 -19.85 -5.21 -20.02
CA GLU A 242 -19.41 -5.76 -21.31
C GLU A 242 -20.07 -7.16 -21.44
N GLN A 243 -21.32 -7.14 -21.92
CA GLN A 243 -21.94 -8.25 -22.65
C GLN A 243 -21.80 -7.96 -24.15
#